data_AF-A0A6B1F550-F1
#
_entry.id   AF-A0A6B1F550-F1
#
_cell.length_a   1.000
_cell.length_b   1.000
_cell.length_c   1.000
_cell.angle_alpha   90.00
_cell.angle_beta   90.00
_cell.angle_gamma   90.00
#
_symmetry.space_group_name_H-M   'P 1'
#
loop_
_entity.id
_entity.type
_entity.pdbx_description
1 polymer ?
#
loop_
_entity_poly.entity_id
_entity_poly.type
_entity_poly.pdbx_seq_one_letter_code
_entity_poly.pdbx_strand_id
1 'polypeptide(L)'
;MVTVGNVHSETVPQRQTCKPETLSDFQDTDFYRTIIDNNLFHPLGWTPPRPQEPYRLLGTIIPTDAKTPPKAIIQDSAGNQTYIVTIGDTLDTDTHVTDIQTKHITLKKNGQQRQLTLKSSFLNLP
;
A
#
# COMPACT_ATOMS: atom_id res chain seq x y z
N MET A 1 -42.49 32.12 54.89
CA MET A 1 -42.46 31.49 53.56
C MET A 1 -41.13 31.88 52.93
N VAL A 2 -40.22 30.91 52.75
CA VAL A 2 -38.83 31.16 52.32
C VAL A 2 -38.72 30.99 50.82
N THR A 3 -38.20 32.02 50.15
CA THR A 3 -37.90 32.10 48.72
C THR A 3 -36.80 31.10 48.35
N VAL A 4 -37.07 30.22 47.38
CA VAL A 4 -36.07 29.31 46.80
C VAL A 4 -35.50 29.93 45.53
N GLY A 5 -34.17 29.98 45.47
CA GLY A 5 -33.38 30.67 44.46
C GLY A 5 -33.43 30.04 43.07
N ASN A 6 -33.19 30.90 42.08
CA ASN A 6 -33.14 30.62 40.66
C ASN A 6 -31.73 30.11 40.29
N VAL A 7 -31.61 28.88 39.80
CA VAL A 7 -30.33 28.30 39.34
C VAL A 7 -30.18 28.63 37.86
N HIS A 8 -29.22 29.50 37.53
CA HIS A 8 -28.81 29.73 36.13
C HIS A 8 -27.88 28.60 35.71
N SER A 9 -28.34 27.75 34.79
CA SER A 9 -27.48 26.76 34.13
C SER A 9 -26.78 27.40 32.93
N GLU A 10 -25.45 27.42 32.97
CA GLU A 10 -24.56 27.85 31.89
C GLU A 10 -24.83 27.05 30.61
N THR A 11 -25.08 27.76 29.50
CA THR A 11 -25.14 27.14 28.17
C THR A 11 -23.75 27.17 27.55
N VAL A 12 -23.03 26.05 27.64
CA VAL A 12 -21.79 25.84 26.88
C VAL A 12 -22.14 25.76 25.39
N PRO A 13 -21.54 26.58 24.49
CA PRO A 13 -21.83 26.51 23.07
C PRO A 13 -21.35 25.16 22.54
N GLN A 14 -22.27 24.38 21.97
CA GLN A 14 -21.95 23.09 21.36
C GLN A 14 -20.97 23.32 20.20
N ARG A 15 -19.84 22.59 20.19
CA ARG A 15 -18.97 22.47 19.03
C ARG A 15 -19.81 21.95 17.87
N GLN A 16 -19.99 22.77 16.84
CA GLN A 16 -20.56 22.33 15.57
C GLN A 16 -19.59 21.30 14.97
N THR A 17 -19.93 20.02 15.07
CA THR A 17 -19.33 19.01 14.22
C THR A 17 -19.90 19.21 12.83
N CYS A 18 -19.21 20.02 12.02
CA CYS A 18 -19.48 20.10 10.59
C CYS A 18 -19.36 18.68 10.02
N LYS A 19 -20.45 18.21 9.41
CA LYS A 19 -20.45 17.03 8.53
C LYS A 19 -19.30 17.22 7.54
N PRO A 20 -18.36 16.27 7.38
CA PRO A 20 -17.33 16.41 6.38
C PRO A 20 -18.03 16.50 5.02
N GLU A 21 -18.00 17.68 4.41
CA GLU A 21 -18.34 17.85 3.01
C GLU A 21 -17.44 16.89 2.23
N THR A 22 -18.04 16.11 1.35
CA THR A 22 -17.32 15.18 0.50
C THR A 22 -16.28 15.96 -0.29
N LEU A 23 -14.99 15.69 -0.03
CA LEU A 23 -13.84 16.34 -0.67
C LEU A 23 -13.82 16.21 -2.20
N SER A 24 -14.79 15.53 -2.82
CA SER A 24 -14.95 15.44 -4.27
C SER A 24 -15.16 16.81 -4.90
N ASP A 25 -15.97 17.65 -4.28
CA ASP A 25 -16.49 18.87 -4.93
C ASP A 25 -15.42 19.97 -5.01
N PHE A 26 -14.36 19.87 -4.20
CA PHE A 26 -13.25 20.81 -4.16
C PHE A 26 -12.04 20.37 -5.00
N GLN A 27 -11.95 19.09 -5.36
CA GLN A 27 -10.83 18.55 -6.15
C GLN A 27 -10.80 19.05 -7.61
N ASP A 28 -11.87 19.67 -8.08
CA ASP A 28 -11.99 20.13 -9.47
C ASP A 28 -11.61 21.61 -9.68
N THR A 29 -11.23 22.32 -8.63
CA THR A 29 -10.70 23.70 -8.77
C THR A 29 -9.17 23.71 -8.76
N ASP A 30 -8.57 24.46 -9.68
CA ASP A 30 -7.10 24.59 -9.80
C ASP A 30 -6.43 25.06 -8.50
N PHE A 31 -7.15 25.85 -7.69
CA PHE A 31 -6.70 26.34 -6.40
C PHE A 31 -6.43 25.20 -5.41
N TYR A 32 -7.39 24.30 -5.19
CA TYR A 32 -7.21 23.18 -4.26
C TYR A 32 -6.29 22.10 -4.83
N ARG A 33 -6.25 21.90 -6.16
CA ARG A 33 -5.26 21.01 -6.78
C ARG A 33 -3.84 21.44 -6.52
N THR A 34 -3.54 22.74 -6.64
CA THR A 34 -2.20 23.27 -6.32
C THR A 34 -1.79 22.93 -4.89
N ILE A 35 -2.71 23.03 -3.93
CA ILE A 35 -2.45 22.70 -2.52
C ILE A 35 -2.17 21.20 -2.35
N ILE A 36 -2.96 20.34 -2.99
CA ILE A 36 -2.85 18.88 -2.91
C ILE A 36 -1.57 18.39 -3.59
N ASP A 37 -1.32 18.81 -4.83
CA ASP A 37 -0.18 18.37 -5.64
C ASP A 37 1.14 18.81 -5.03
N ASN A 38 1.20 20.03 -4.48
CA ASN A 38 2.38 20.57 -3.79
C ASN A 38 2.41 20.22 -2.30
N ASN A 39 1.44 19.46 -1.79
CA ASN A 39 1.43 18.96 -0.42
C ASN A 39 1.60 20.07 0.65
N LEU A 40 1.03 21.27 0.42
CA LEU A 40 1.34 22.50 1.17
C LEU A 40 1.01 22.45 2.69
N PHE A 41 0.25 21.46 3.14
CA PHE A 41 -0.12 21.28 4.55
C PHE A 41 0.67 20.19 5.29
N HIS A 42 1.67 19.56 4.64
CA HIS A 42 2.53 18.62 5.35
C HIS A 42 3.56 19.36 6.23
N PRO A 43 3.89 18.83 7.41
CA PRO A 43 4.89 19.44 8.27
C PRO A 43 6.27 19.42 7.59
N LEU A 44 7.09 20.44 7.88
CA LEU A 44 8.47 20.50 7.41
C LEU A 44 9.23 19.24 7.87
N GLY A 45 9.92 18.57 6.94
CA GLY A 45 10.61 17.31 7.20
C GLY A 45 9.75 16.05 7.01
N TRP A 46 8.48 16.18 6.63
CA TRP A 46 7.66 15.04 6.24
C TRP A 46 8.24 14.34 5.00
N THR A 47 8.50 13.04 5.13
CA THR A 47 8.95 12.20 4.01
C THR A 47 7.81 11.25 3.64
N PRO A 48 7.35 11.24 2.37
CA PRO A 48 6.30 10.32 1.96
C PRO A 48 6.74 8.86 2.20
N PRO A 49 5.82 7.98 2.65
CA PRO A 49 6.09 6.56 2.73
C PRO A 49 6.56 6.06 1.37
N ARG A 50 7.68 5.33 1.34
CA ARG A 50 8.14 4.71 0.09
C ARG A 50 7.12 3.66 -0.35
N PRO A 51 6.71 3.63 -1.62
CA PRO A 51 5.85 2.56 -2.13
C PRO A 51 6.48 1.21 -1.81
N GLN A 52 5.78 0.39 -1.04
CA GLN A 52 6.21 -0.96 -0.73
C GLN A 52 5.77 -1.88 -1.86
N GLU A 53 6.71 -2.65 -2.41
CA GLU A 53 6.38 -3.68 -3.38
C GLU A 53 5.43 -4.70 -2.72
N PRO A 54 4.25 -4.97 -3.30
CA PRO A 54 3.25 -5.87 -2.70
C PRO A 54 3.77 -7.31 -2.60
N TYR A 55 4.76 -7.69 -3.38
CA TYR A 55 5.32 -9.03 -3.39
C TYR A 55 6.84 -9.01 -3.22
N ARG A 56 7.37 -10.03 -2.55
CA ARG A 56 8.81 -10.27 -2.42
C ARG A 56 9.15 -11.66 -2.92
N LEU A 57 10.20 -11.76 -3.73
CA LEU A 57 10.78 -13.05 -4.10
C LEU A 57 11.58 -13.63 -2.93
N LEU A 58 11.22 -14.84 -2.50
CA LEU A 58 11.94 -15.62 -1.48
C LEU A 58 12.89 -16.64 -2.10
N GLY A 59 12.58 -17.15 -3.30
CA GLY A 59 13.44 -18.09 -3.99
C GLY A 59 12.87 -18.57 -5.32
N THR A 60 13.72 -19.25 -6.08
CA THR A 60 13.37 -19.84 -7.38
C THR A 60 13.92 -21.26 -7.45
N ILE A 61 13.11 -22.19 -7.93
CA ILE A 61 13.48 -23.58 -8.18
C ILE A 61 13.55 -23.73 -9.70
N ILE A 62 14.77 -23.80 -10.23
CA ILE A 62 15.03 -23.97 -11.65
C ILE A 62 15.43 -25.43 -11.88
N PRO A 63 14.54 -26.28 -12.43
CA PRO A 63 14.86 -27.67 -12.72
C PRO A 63 15.83 -27.77 -13.90
N THR A 64 16.68 -28.80 -13.86
CA THR A 64 17.64 -29.10 -14.95
C THR A 64 16.99 -29.85 -16.11
N ASP A 65 15.85 -30.52 -15.87
CA ASP A 65 15.06 -31.23 -16.89
C ASP A 65 14.04 -30.28 -17.53
N ALA A 66 13.93 -30.32 -18.86
CA ALA A 66 12.97 -29.56 -19.64
C ALA A 66 11.50 -29.93 -19.39
N LYS A 67 11.22 -31.10 -18.79
CA LYS A 67 9.84 -31.55 -18.50
C LYS A 67 9.24 -30.94 -17.24
N THR A 68 10.08 -30.44 -16.34
CA THR A 68 9.61 -29.87 -15.07
C THR A 68 9.53 -28.35 -15.23
N PRO A 69 8.38 -27.72 -14.95
CA PRO A 69 8.29 -26.27 -15.02
C PRO A 69 9.07 -25.61 -13.86
N PRO A 70 9.72 -24.45 -14.11
CA PRO A 70 10.35 -23.67 -13.05
C PRO A 70 9.30 -23.17 -12.05
N LYS A 71 9.69 -23.06 -10.79
CA LYS A 71 8.81 -22.54 -9.73
C LYS A 71 9.44 -21.36 -9.01
N ALA A 72 8.61 -20.46 -8.52
CA ALA A 72 9.01 -19.34 -7.68
C ALA A 72 8.29 -19.39 -6.34
N ILE A 73 8.99 -18.98 -5.29
CA ILE A 73 8.44 -18.84 -3.94
C ILE A 73 8.34 -17.35 -3.67
N ILE A 74 7.11 -16.85 -3.54
CA ILE A 74 6.79 -15.42 -3.42
C ILE A 74 6.05 -15.20 -2.11
N GLN A 75 6.32 -14.10 -1.44
CA GLN A 75 5.58 -13.67 -0.25
C GLN A 75 4.83 -12.38 -0.52
N ASP A 76 3.57 -12.31 -0.10
CA ASP A 76 2.84 -11.06 0.02
C ASP A 76 3.42 -10.24 1.19
N SER A 77 3.84 -9.02 0.88
CA SER A 77 4.41 -8.06 1.81
C SER A 77 3.43 -7.59 2.89
N ALA A 78 2.11 -7.62 2.62
CA ALA A 78 1.08 -7.16 3.55
C ALA A 78 0.56 -8.31 4.42
N GLY A 79 0.18 -9.43 3.81
CA GLY A 79 -0.38 -10.58 4.51
C GLY A 79 0.64 -11.59 5.05
N ASN A 80 1.93 -11.44 4.71
CA ASN A 80 2.99 -12.44 4.96
C ASN A 80 2.70 -13.84 4.36
N GLN A 81 1.68 -13.96 3.52
CA GLN A 81 1.29 -15.22 2.89
C GLN A 81 2.31 -15.61 1.83
N THR A 82 2.70 -16.88 1.82
CA THR A 82 3.67 -17.42 0.87
C THR A 82 2.98 -18.25 -0.21
N TYR A 83 3.36 -18.05 -1.46
CA TYR A 83 2.85 -18.72 -2.64
C TYR A 83 3.99 -19.43 -3.35
N ILE A 84 3.70 -20.62 -3.89
CA ILE A 84 4.57 -21.33 -4.81
C ILE A 84 3.88 -21.29 -6.17
N VAL A 85 4.51 -20.64 -7.14
CA VAL A 85 3.90 -20.35 -8.44
C VAL A 85 4.78 -20.81 -9.60
N THR A 86 4.15 -21.11 -10.72
CA THR A 86 4.77 -21.35 -12.04
C THR A 86 4.43 -20.24 -13.02
N ILE A 87 5.05 -20.25 -14.19
CA ILE A 87 4.70 -19.36 -15.31
C ILE A 87 3.23 -19.56 -15.68
N GLY A 88 2.48 -18.46 -15.77
CA GLY A 88 1.05 -18.44 -16.07
C GLY A 88 0.14 -18.31 -14.85
N ASP A 89 0.65 -18.57 -13.64
CA ASP A 89 -0.15 -18.45 -12.42
C ASP A 89 -0.51 -16.99 -12.10
N THR A 90 -1.70 -16.80 -11.52
CA THR A 90 -2.20 -15.51 -11.05
C THR A 90 -1.99 -15.36 -9.55
N LEU A 91 -1.45 -14.20 -9.13
CA LEU A 91 -1.24 -13.83 -7.72
C LEU A 91 -2.37 -12.93 -7.20
N ASP A 92 -3.01 -12.19 -8.09
CA ASP A 92 -4.10 -11.24 -7.84
C ASP A 92 -4.96 -11.14 -9.11
N THR A 93 -6.05 -10.36 -9.10
CA THR A 93 -6.97 -10.20 -10.23
C THR A 93 -6.23 -9.86 -11.54
N ASP A 94 -5.24 -8.98 -11.47
CA ASP A 94 -4.51 -8.52 -12.67
C ASP A 94 -3.03 -8.87 -12.69
N THR A 95 -2.53 -9.62 -11.70
CA THR A 95 -1.10 -9.91 -11.55
C THR A 95 -0.81 -11.38 -11.88
N HIS A 96 0.01 -11.62 -12.89
CA HIS A 96 0.40 -12.97 -13.30
C HIS A 96 1.90 -13.11 -13.55
N VAL A 97 2.40 -14.34 -13.41
CA VAL A 97 3.82 -14.66 -13.62
C VAL A 97 4.07 -14.91 -15.10
N THR A 98 4.99 -14.16 -15.69
CA THR A 98 5.33 -14.31 -17.12
C THR A 98 6.66 -15.00 -17.36
N ASP A 99 7.58 -14.94 -16.41
CA ASP A 99 8.91 -15.53 -16.54
C ASP A 99 9.55 -15.83 -15.18
N ILE A 100 10.32 -16.92 -15.11
CA ILE A 100 11.02 -17.36 -13.89
C ILE A 100 12.46 -17.71 -14.26
N GLN A 101 13.41 -17.00 -13.67
CA GLN A 101 14.83 -17.20 -13.86
C GLN A 101 15.55 -17.38 -12.51
N THR A 102 16.85 -17.66 -12.55
CA THR A 102 17.64 -17.79 -11.33
C THR A 102 17.68 -16.46 -10.56
N LYS A 103 17.11 -16.43 -9.33
CA LYS A 103 17.09 -15.27 -8.42
C LYS A 103 16.22 -14.09 -8.87
N HIS A 104 15.50 -14.17 -9.98
CA HIS A 104 14.53 -13.15 -10.36
C HIS A 104 13.34 -13.74 -11.11
N ILE A 105 12.21 -13.04 -11.02
CA ILE A 105 10.98 -13.39 -11.72
C ILE A 105 10.37 -12.14 -12.34
N THR A 106 9.62 -12.32 -13.42
CA THR A 106 8.87 -11.25 -14.05
C THR A 106 7.38 -11.45 -13.82
N LEU A 107 6.75 -10.43 -13.26
CA LEU A 107 5.31 -10.32 -13.09
C LEU A 107 4.78 -9.31 -14.11
N LYS A 108 3.54 -9.53 -14.56
CA LYS A 108 2.81 -8.54 -15.35
C LYS A 108 1.55 -8.14 -14.59
N LYS A 109 1.37 -6.83 -14.37
CA LYS A 109 0.22 -6.22 -13.72
C LYS A 109 -0.33 -5.09 -14.59
N ASN A 110 -1.60 -5.14 -14.96
CA ASN A 110 -2.25 -4.10 -15.77
C ASN A 110 -1.46 -3.71 -17.04
N GLY A 111 -0.87 -4.71 -17.71
CA GLY A 111 -0.04 -4.49 -18.90
C GLY A 111 1.40 -4.05 -18.63
N GLN A 112 1.74 -3.63 -17.40
CA GLN A 112 3.11 -3.29 -17.01
C GLN A 112 3.88 -4.52 -16.53
N GLN A 113 5.12 -4.68 -16.98
CA GLN A 113 6.02 -5.69 -16.46
C GLN A 113 6.82 -5.16 -15.26
N ARG A 114 7.02 -6.01 -14.27
CA ARG A 114 7.81 -5.73 -13.07
C ARG A 114 8.67 -6.95 -12.75
N GLN A 115 9.92 -6.69 -12.37
CA GLN A 115 10.86 -7.75 -12.01
C GLN A 115 11.03 -7.78 -10.49
N LEU A 116 10.74 -8.93 -9.88
CA LEU A 116 11.10 -9.18 -8.49
C LEU A 116 12.44 -9.88 -8.45
N THR A 117 13.37 -9.32 -7.69
CA THR A 117 14.71 -9.89 -7.50
C THR A 117 14.85 -10.37 -6.08
N LEU A 118 15.53 -11.51 -5.91
CA LEU A 118 15.83 -12.08 -4.61
C LEU A 118 16.70 -11.09 -3.83
N LYS A 119 16.14 -10.51 -2.77
CA LYS A 119 16.88 -9.59 -1.90
C LYS A 119 17.92 -10.39 -1.13
N SER A 120 19.18 -10.27 -1.54
CA SER A 120 20.33 -10.79 -0.81
C SER A 120 20.70 -9.84 0.33
N SER A 121 19.83 -9.69 1.32
CA SER A 121 20.21 -9.05 2.59
C SER A 121 20.72 -10.15 3.50
N PHE A 122 22.02 -10.43 3.46
CA PHE A 122 22.65 -11.18 4.55
C PHE A 122 22.57 -10.29 5.79
N LEU A 123 22.14 -10.86 6.91
CA LEU A 123 21.98 -10.18 8.20
C LEU A 123 23.18 -9.28 8.50
N ASN A 124 23.00 -7.96 8.48
CA ASN A 124 23.87 -7.06 9.26
C ASN A 124 23.44 -7.23 10.71
N LEU A 125 23.97 -8.26 11.37
CA LEU A 125 23.96 -8.34 12.83
C LEU A 125 24.93 -7.27 13.36
N PRO A 126 24.53 -6.52 14.41
CA PRO A 126 25.40 -5.54 15.05
C PRO A 126 26.63 -6.18 15.71
#